data_AF-A0A7J4FN96-F1
#
_entry.id   AF-A0A7J4FN96-F1
#
_cell.length_a   1.000
_cell.length_b   1.000
_cell.length_c   1.000
_cell.angle_alpha   90.00
_cell.angle_beta   90.00
_cell.angle_gamma   90.00
#
_symmetry.space_group_name_H-M   'P 1'
#
loop_
_entity.id
_entity.type
_entity.pdbx_description
1 polymer ?
#
loop_
_entity_poly.entity_id
_entity_poly.type
_entity_poly.pdbx_seq_one_letter_code
_entity_poly.pdbx_strand_id
1 'polypeptide(L)'
;MRRGAREETASLRRAVKIVDNPKILADPVRREILRLLNIKPQTSTQLAERLNLSKSTVGHHLMVLRRMKLIKIKWAMPGPHGILEKYYEPVALVFIEDYKHIPKDLKKYFLSIHMERLRGMLSTLQFVGDLTSAFQTIRKTWERTVKIPSDFDLLSELGNESLKYMTQIGHKYENTMTDLDAETMQTKIYSEALKAIISSSVWAKVFASISEISTLLLKKNK
;
A
#
# COMPACT_ATOMS: atom_id res chain seq x y z
N MET A 1 -26.76 6.69 -35.55
CA MET A 1 -25.98 5.48 -35.19
C MET A 1 -25.68 5.51 -33.70
N ARG A 2 -26.24 4.55 -32.94
CA ARG A 2 -26.10 4.46 -31.48
C ARG A 2 -24.64 4.18 -31.11
N ARG A 3 -23.97 5.13 -30.46
CA ARG A 3 -22.75 4.86 -29.68
C ARG A 3 -23.21 4.01 -28.51
N GLY A 4 -23.00 2.69 -28.60
CA GLY A 4 -23.14 1.80 -27.46
C GLY A 4 -22.15 2.26 -26.40
N ALA A 5 -22.68 2.82 -25.30
CA ALA A 5 -21.99 2.79 -24.03
C ALA A 5 -21.74 1.32 -23.74
N ARG A 6 -20.52 0.85 -24.00
CA ARG A 6 -20.04 -0.40 -23.41
C ARG A 6 -20.11 -0.13 -21.91
N GLU A 7 -21.11 -0.68 -21.24
CA GLU A 7 -21.03 -0.93 -19.80
C GLU A 7 -19.66 -1.58 -19.58
N GLU A 8 -18.79 -0.85 -18.89
CA GLU A 8 -17.51 -1.36 -18.44
C GLU A 8 -17.85 -2.34 -17.32
N THR A 9 -18.26 -3.57 -17.69
CA THR A 9 -18.48 -4.66 -16.74
C THR A 9 -17.21 -4.75 -15.91
N ALA A 10 -17.31 -4.49 -14.61
CA ALA A 10 -16.18 -4.47 -13.71
C ALA A 10 -15.41 -5.79 -13.84
N SER A 11 -14.34 -5.78 -14.61
CA SER A 11 -13.56 -6.98 -14.86
C SER A 11 -12.83 -7.30 -13.57
N LEU A 12 -13.06 -8.48 -13.00
CA LEU A 12 -12.36 -8.89 -11.80
C LEU A 12 -10.84 -8.82 -12.01
N ARG A 13 -10.12 -8.22 -11.06
CA ARG A 13 -8.66 -8.11 -11.06
C ARG A 13 -8.08 -8.84 -9.86
N ARG A 14 -6.86 -9.35 -9.98
CA ARG A 14 -6.13 -9.90 -8.84
C ARG A 14 -5.94 -8.80 -7.79
N ALA A 15 -6.32 -9.08 -6.56
CA ALA A 15 -6.30 -8.09 -5.48
C ALA A 15 -4.86 -7.69 -5.11
N VAL A 16 -4.02 -8.68 -4.76
CA VAL A 16 -2.68 -8.43 -4.23
C VAL A 16 -1.63 -9.24 -4.99
N LYS A 17 -0.42 -8.68 -5.12
CA LYS A 17 0.80 -9.43 -5.41
C LYS A 17 1.84 -9.15 -4.32
N ILE A 18 2.34 -10.21 -3.68
CA ILE A 18 3.52 -10.09 -2.82
C ILE A 18 4.77 -10.03 -3.69
N VAL A 19 5.67 -9.08 -3.41
CA VAL A 19 6.86 -8.80 -4.21
C VAL A 19 8.12 -9.21 -3.45
N ASP A 20 8.67 -10.35 -3.86
CA ASP A 20 9.85 -10.99 -3.26
C ASP A 20 11.16 -10.22 -3.51
N ASN A 21 11.14 -9.22 -4.40
CA ASN A 21 12.24 -8.27 -4.56
C ASN A 21 11.75 -6.85 -4.24
N PRO A 22 11.69 -6.47 -2.95
CA PRO A 22 11.21 -5.15 -2.53
C PRO A 22 11.98 -3.98 -3.13
N LYS A 23 13.25 -4.16 -3.54
CA LYS A 23 14.03 -3.11 -4.24
C LYS A 23 13.30 -2.56 -5.47
N ILE A 24 12.40 -3.35 -6.06
CA ILE A 24 11.62 -2.93 -7.21
C ILE A 24 10.59 -1.85 -6.85
N LEU A 25 10.01 -1.97 -5.66
CA LEU A 25 9.00 -1.05 -5.14
C LEU A 25 9.61 0.15 -4.43
N ALA A 26 10.92 0.15 -4.14
CA ALA A 26 11.61 1.28 -3.50
C ALA A 26 11.76 2.50 -4.42
N ASP A 27 11.69 2.31 -5.73
CA ASP A 27 11.81 3.40 -6.71
C ASP A 27 10.48 4.14 -6.86
N PRO A 28 10.46 5.47 -6.65
CA PRO A 28 9.22 6.26 -6.69
C PRO A 28 8.60 6.31 -8.08
N VAL A 29 9.40 6.32 -9.16
CA VAL A 29 8.90 6.34 -10.54
C VAL A 29 8.20 5.03 -10.88
N ARG A 30 8.74 3.88 -10.45
CA ARG A 30 8.08 2.58 -10.65
C ARG A 30 6.77 2.48 -9.89
N ARG A 31 6.69 2.98 -8.65
CA ARG A 31 5.41 3.03 -7.93
C ARG A 31 4.40 3.93 -8.62
N GLU A 32 4.84 5.08 -9.13
CA GLU A 32 3.96 5.99 -9.85
C GLU A 32 3.47 5.39 -11.17
N ILE A 33 4.33 4.69 -11.91
CA ILE A 33 3.91 3.91 -13.10
C ILE A 33 2.85 2.88 -12.71
N LEU A 34 3.05 2.10 -11.65
CA LEU A 34 2.04 1.12 -11.19
C LEU A 34 0.71 1.79 -10.83
N ARG A 35 0.74 2.94 -10.15
CA ARG A 35 -0.45 3.74 -9.82
C ARG A 35 -1.18 4.24 -11.06
N LEU A 36 -0.46 4.82 -12.02
CA LEU A 36 -1.03 5.32 -13.28
C LEU A 36 -1.63 4.19 -14.11
N LEU A 37 -0.95 3.04 -14.19
CA LEU A 37 -1.44 1.86 -14.90
C LEU A 37 -2.66 1.22 -14.23
N ASN A 38 -2.83 1.42 -12.92
CA ASN A 38 -4.03 1.00 -12.20
C ASN A 38 -5.27 1.80 -12.58
N ILE A 39 -5.11 3.08 -12.94
CA ILE A 39 -6.20 3.94 -13.41
C ILE A 39 -6.66 3.49 -14.79
N LYS A 40 -5.72 3.30 -15.71
CA LYS A 40 -5.99 2.76 -17.05
C LYS A 40 -4.72 2.20 -17.71
N PRO A 41 -4.85 1.29 -18.67
CA PRO A 41 -3.70 0.86 -19.48
C PRO A 41 -3.08 2.02 -20.25
N GLN A 42 -1.75 2.12 -20.25
CA GLN A 42 -1.02 3.21 -20.91
C GLN A 42 0.22 2.72 -21.66
N THR A 43 0.65 3.49 -22.66
CA THR A 43 1.87 3.24 -23.45
C THR A 43 3.10 3.89 -22.82
N SER A 44 4.30 3.51 -23.28
CA SER A 44 5.54 4.14 -22.85
C SER A 44 5.58 5.63 -23.19
N THR A 45 5.01 6.04 -24.33
CA THR A 45 4.92 7.45 -24.74
C THR A 45 4.03 8.23 -23.78
N GLN A 46 2.83 7.72 -23.51
CA GLN A 46 1.87 8.38 -22.61
C GLN A 46 2.39 8.49 -21.17
N LEU A 47 3.11 7.49 -20.68
CA LEU A 47 3.73 7.51 -19.36
C LEU A 47 4.90 8.51 -19.31
N ALA A 48 5.73 8.57 -20.36
CA ALA A 48 6.83 9.54 -20.47
C ALA A 48 6.31 10.99 -20.40
N GLU A 49 5.25 11.31 -21.14
CA GLU A 49 4.60 12.61 -21.12
C GLU A 49 4.04 12.95 -19.73
N ARG A 50 3.29 12.03 -19.11
CA ARG A 50 2.68 12.26 -17.78
C ARG A 50 3.70 12.43 -16.66
N LEU A 51 4.81 11.70 -16.73
CA LEU A 51 5.85 11.72 -15.71
C LEU A 51 6.88 12.84 -15.94
N ASN A 52 6.79 13.55 -17.07
CA ASN A 52 7.81 14.49 -17.53
C ASN A 52 9.21 13.85 -17.56
N LEU A 53 9.29 12.64 -18.13
CA LEU A 53 10.52 11.83 -18.25
C LEU A 53 10.78 11.45 -19.70
N SER A 54 12.02 11.09 -20.03
CA SER A 54 12.34 10.59 -21.36
C SER A 54 11.67 9.23 -21.64
N LYS A 55 11.34 8.96 -22.92
CA LYS A 55 10.84 7.64 -23.33
C LYS A 55 11.82 6.51 -22.99
N SER A 56 13.12 6.77 -23.04
CA SER A 56 14.17 5.81 -22.65
C SER A 56 14.09 5.45 -21.16
N THR A 57 13.97 6.46 -20.30
CA THR A 57 13.84 6.30 -18.84
C THR A 57 12.59 5.48 -18.49
N VAL A 58 11.43 5.86 -19.03
CA VAL A 58 10.18 5.11 -18.79
C VAL A 58 10.25 3.70 -19.38
N GLY A 59 10.85 3.54 -20.56
CA GLY A 59 11.08 2.24 -21.18
C GLY A 59 11.92 1.32 -20.29
N HIS A 60 12.95 1.85 -19.62
CA HIS A 60 13.74 1.10 -18.64
C HIS A 60 12.88 0.63 -17.45
N HIS A 61 12.10 1.51 -16.85
CA HIS A 61 11.21 1.13 -15.73
C HIS A 61 10.18 0.08 -16.15
N LEU A 62 9.55 0.23 -17.32
CA LEU A 62 8.59 -0.75 -17.85
C LEU A 62 9.24 -2.11 -18.12
N MET A 63 10.46 -2.12 -18.68
CA MET A 63 11.22 -3.35 -18.88
C MET A 63 11.47 -4.07 -17.53
N VAL A 64 11.90 -3.33 -16.50
CA VAL A 64 12.17 -3.90 -15.17
C VAL A 64 10.88 -4.44 -14.55
N LEU A 65 9.80 -3.66 -14.56
CA LEU A 65 8.49 -4.09 -14.03
C LEU A 65 7.94 -5.34 -14.75
N ARG A 66 8.12 -5.44 -16.07
CA ARG A 66 7.75 -6.63 -16.85
C ARG A 66 8.59 -7.85 -16.52
N ARG A 67 9.91 -7.68 -16.42
CA ARG A 67 10.84 -8.76 -16.07
C ARG A 67 10.48 -9.36 -14.70
N MET A 68 10.07 -8.50 -13.77
CA MET A 68 9.59 -8.88 -12.44
C MET A 68 8.12 -9.33 -12.41
N LYS A 69 7.47 -9.46 -13.57
CA LYS A 69 6.07 -9.88 -13.73
C LYS A 69 5.07 -9.03 -12.93
N LEU A 70 5.36 -7.74 -12.73
CA LEU A 70 4.46 -6.80 -12.04
C LEU A 70 3.48 -6.12 -13.01
N ILE A 71 3.84 -6.06 -14.29
CA ILE A 71 2.97 -5.56 -15.36
C ILE A 71 2.99 -6.51 -16.56
N LYS A 72 1.94 -6.46 -17.37
CA LYS A 72 1.82 -7.21 -18.62
C LYS A 72 1.37 -6.28 -19.76
N ILE A 73 1.55 -6.74 -21.00
CA ILE A 73 0.96 -6.06 -22.16
C ILE A 73 -0.50 -6.48 -22.21
N LYS A 74 -1.41 -5.51 -22.21
CA LYS A 74 -2.85 -5.76 -22.34
C LYS A 74 -3.25 -5.91 -23.81
N TRP A 75 -2.78 -4.98 -24.62
CA TRP A 75 -2.91 -4.99 -26.08
C TRP A 75 -1.81 -4.13 -26.71
N ALA A 76 -1.70 -4.18 -28.04
CA ALA A 76 -0.85 -3.28 -28.81
C ALA A 76 -1.62 -2.77 -30.03
N MET A 77 -1.41 -1.50 -30.40
CA MET A 77 -2.03 -0.89 -31.57
C MET A 77 -1.11 0.17 -32.17
N PRO A 78 -1.19 0.45 -33.49
CA PRO A 78 -0.45 1.55 -34.10
C PRO A 78 -0.80 2.89 -33.46
N GLY A 79 0.22 3.66 -33.08
CA GLY A 79 0.07 5.04 -32.64
C GLY A 79 -0.14 6.02 -33.81
N PRO A 80 -0.19 7.33 -33.54
CA PRO A 80 -0.48 8.37 -34.55
C PRO A 80 0.46 8.36 -35.77
N HIS A 81 1.70 7.88 -35.58
CA HIS A 81 2.72 7.82 -36.64
C HIS A 81 2.91 6.39 -37.20
N GLY A 82 1.95 5.48 -36.99
CA GLY A 82 2.02 4.09 -37.46
C GLY A 82 2.95 3.18 -36.64
N ILE A 83 3.68 3.71 -35.66
CA ILE A 83 4.54 2.92 -34.77
C ILE A 83 3.68 2.11 -33.80
N LEU A 84 3.90 0.80 -33.74
CA LEU A 84 3.18 -0.09 -32.84
C LEU A 84 3.48 0.25 -31.37
N GLU A 85 2.47 0.72 -30.63
CA GLU A 85 2.59 1.01 -29.20
C GLU A 85 1.95 -0.10 -28.35
N LYS A 86 2.67 -0.51 -27.30
CA LYS A 86 2.20 -1.49 -26.31
C LYS A 86 1.51 -0.77 -25.15
N TYR A 87 0.29 -1.17 -24.85
CA TYR A 87 -0.44 -0.72 -23.67
C TYR A 87 -0.20 -1.70 -22.53
N TYR A 88 0.32 -1.18 -21.41
CA TYR A 88 0.64 -1.98 -20.23
C TYR A 88 -0.47 -1.91 -19.20
N GLU A 89 -0.63 -2.96 -18.40
CA GLU A 89 -1.48 -2.96 -17.21
C GLU A 89 -0.78 -3.73 -16.07
N PRO A 90 -1.10 -3.44 -14.80
CA PRO A 90 -0.53 -4.16 -13.67
C PRO A 90 -1.19 -5.52 -13.49
N VAL A 91 -0.42 -6.50 -12.99
CA VAL A 91 -0.94 -7.88 -12.77
C VAL A 91 -1.84 -8.02 -11.55
N ALA A 92 -1.80 -7.05 -10.63
CA ALA A 92 -2.61 -6.97 -9.43
C ALA A 92 -2.95 -5.51 -9.11
N LEU A 93 -3.96 -5.27 -8.27
CA LEU A 93 -4.34 -3.92 -7.82
C LEU A 93 -3.30 -3.35 -6.85
N VAL A 94 -2.88 -4.16 -5.89
CA VAL A 94 -1.98 -3.77 -4.81
C VAL A 94 -0.71 -4.62 -4.84
N PHE A 95 0.45 -3.97 -4.70
CA PHE A 95 1.74 -4.63 -4.58
C PHE A 95 2.26 -4.42 -3.16
N ILE A 96 2.64 -5.51 -2.50
CA ILE A 96 3.15 -5.49 -1.13
C ILE A 96 4.50 -6.18 -1.08
N GLU A 97 5.46 -5.48 -0.55
CA GLU A 97 6.82 -5.86 -0.30
C GLU A 97 6.84 -7.01 0.71
N ASP A 98 7.53 -8.09 0.35
CA ASP A 98 7.70 -9.20 1.29
C ASP A 98 8.67 -8.78 2.39
N TYR A 99 8.14 -8.59 3.60
CA TYR A 99 8.89 -8.24 4.80
C TYR A 99 10.16 -9.08 5.00
N LYS A 100 10.10 -10.38 4.72
CA LYS A 100 11.23 -11.31 4.92
C LYS A 100 12.36 -11.08 3.92
N HIS A 101 12.03 -10.54 2.75
CA HIS A 101 12.97 -10.28 1.66
C HIS A 101 13.41 -8.82 1.56
N ILE A 102 13.00 -7.94 2.50
CA ILE A 102 13.45 -6.55 2.52
C ILE A 102 14.94 -6.48 2.88
N PRO A 103 15.79 -5.93 2.01
CA PRO A 103 17.20 -5.69 2.31
C PRO A 103 17.39 -4.77 3.52
N LYS A 104 18.41 -5.01 4.34
CA LYS A 104 18.66 -4.24 5.57
C LYS A 104 18.78 -2.73 5.31
N ASP A 105 19.42 -2.35 4.22
CA ASP A 105 19.60 -0.97 3.75
C ASP A 105 18.27 -0.29 3.37
N LEU A 106 17.29 -1.07 2.89
CA LEU A 106 15.97 -0.55 2.51
C LEU A 106 14.92 -0.66 3.62
N LYS A 107 15.20 -1.34 4.72
CA LYS A 107 14.23 -1.48 5.82
C LYS A 107 13.80 -0.11 6.36
N LYS A 108 14.75 0.82 6.51
CA LYS A 108 14.47 2.21 6.96
C LYS A 108 13.59 2.96 5.96
N TYR A 109 13.78 2.72 4.66
CA TYR A 109 12.98 3.34 3.60
C TYR A 109 11.52 2.90 3.65
N PHE A 110 11.26 1.60 3.73
CA PHE A 110 9.87 1.12 3.84
C PHE A 110 9.25 1.51 5.17
N LEU A 111 10.02 1.42 6.26
CA LEU A 111 9.57 1.87 7.57
C LEU A 111 9.08 3.32 7.55
N SER A 112 9.82 4.25 6.95
CA SER A 112 9.39 5.66 6.88
C SER A 112 8.07 5.83 6.13
N ILE A 113 7.83 5.06 5.06
CA ILE A 113 6.54 5.06 4.34
C ILE A 113 5.39 4.66 5.27
N HIS A 114 5.55 3.60 6.07
CA HIS A 114 4.52 3.18 7.03
C HIS A 114 4.34 4.21 8.15
N MET A 115 5.43 4.82 8.64
CA MET A 115 5.35 5.89 9.63
C MET A 115 4.57 7.11 9.11
N GLU A 116 4.78 7.55 7.87
CA GLU A 116 4.00 8.66 7.28
C GLU A 116 2.51 8.32 7.15
N ARG A 117 2.20 7.10 6.71
CA ARG A 117 0.80 6.63 6.63
C ARG A 117 0.14 6.61 8.01
N LEU A 118 0.86 6.10 9.02
CA LEU A 118 0.40 6.09 10.41
C LEU A 118 0.21 7.50 10.95
N ARG A 119 1.10 8.46 10.66
CA ARG A 119 0.91 9.86 11.07
C ARG A 119 -0.40 10.40 10.55
N GLY A 120 -0.68 10.24 9.25
CA GLY A 120 -1.95 10.66 8.67
C GLY A 120 -3.17 10.03 9.37
N MET A 121 -3.12 8.72 9.62
CA MET A 121 -4.20 8.01 10.31
C MET A 121 -4.38 8.48 11.77
N LEU A 122 -3.29 8.62 12.52
CA LEU A 122 -3.33 9.10 13.89
C LEU A 122 -3.78 10.57 13.98
N SER A 123 -3.49 11.39 12.96
CA SER A 123 -4.06 12.74 12.85
C SER A 123 -5.57 12.72 12.71
N THR A 124 -6.17 11.76 12.00
CA THR A 124 -7.64 11.65 11.93
C THR A 124 -8.27 11.38 13.31
N LEU A 125 -7.57 10.65 14.19
CA LEU A 125 -8.02 10.43 15.56
C LEU A 125 -8.03 11.73 16.40
N GLN A 126 -7.23 12.73 16.03
CA GLN A 126 -7.26 14.05 16.69
C GLN A 126 -8.51 14.87 16.34
N PHE A 127 -9.19 14.56 15.23
CA PHE A 127 -10.41 15.25 14.81
C PHE A 127 -11.69 14.55 15.27
N VAL A 128 -11.65 13.22 15.42
CA VAL A 128 -12.81 12.40 15.80
C VAL A 128 -13.06 12.40 17.32
N GLY A 129 -12.11 12.93 18.11
CA GLY A 129 -12.27 13.19 19.54
C GLY A 129 -11.47 14.43 19.97
N ASP A 130 -11.78 15.01 21.12
CA ASP A 130 -11.15 16.21 21.70
C ASP A 130 -9.72 15.91 22.22
N LEU A 131 -8.85 15.40 21.33
CA LEU A 131 -7.61 14.70 21.68
C LEU A 131 -6.41 15.30 20.94
N THR A 132 -5.97 16.47 21.40
CA THR A 132 -4.57 16.92 21.29
C THR A 132 -3.58 15.88 21.89
N SER A 133 -4.10 14.85 22.58
CA SER A 133 -3.35 13.89 23.39
C SER A 133 -3.37 12.44 22.89
N ALA A 134 -3.99 12.05 21.77
CA ALA A 134 -4.08 10.63 21.39
C ALA A 134 -2.69 9.93 21.35
N PHE A 135 -1.73 10.53 20.63
CA PHE A 135 -0.36 10.02 20.60
C PHE A 135 0.35 10.12 21.96
N GLN A 136 0.10 11.19 22.72
CA GLN A 136 0.64 11.36 24.07
C GLN A 136 0.10 10.29 25.05
N THR A 137 -1.17 9.91 24.91
CA THR A 137 -1.84 8.89 25.70
C THR A 137 -1.29 7.51 25.35
N ILE A 138 -1.18 7.18 24.05
CA ILE A 138 -0.51 5.96 23.58
C ILE A 138 0.91 5.88 24.16
N ARG A 139 1.68 6.97 24.08
CA ARG A 139 3.05 7.03 24.62
C ARG A 139 3.09 6.82 26.14
N LYS A 140 2.28 7.54 26.91
CA LYS A 140 2.21 7.38 28.38
C LYS A 140 1.79 5.97 28.77
N THR A 141 0.82 5.36 28.08
CA THR A 141 0.39 3.98 28.33
C THR A 141 1.50 2.99 27.97
N TRP A 142 2.23 3.22 26.87
CA TRP A 142 3.39 2.41 26.49
C TRP A 142 4.49 2.44 27.56
N GLU A 143 4.91 3.62 27.99
CA GLU A 143 5.94 3.82 29.03
C GLU A 143 5.59 3.10 30.34
N ARG A 144 4.29 3.00 30.67
CA ARG A 144 3.81 2.24 31.84
C ARG A 144 3.77 0.73 31.61
N THR A 145 3.42 0.31 30.40
CA THR A 145 3.18 -1.10 30.05
C THR A 145 4.47 -1.86 29.78
N VAL A 146 5.43 -1.19 29.16
CA VAL A 146 6.68 -1.79 28.69
C VAL A 146 7.81 -1.09 29.43
N LYS A 147 8.53 -1.84 30.29
CA LYS A 147 9.70 -1.36 31.05
C LYS A 147 10.91 -1.10 30.14
N ILE A 148 10.70 -0.39 29.04
CA ILE A 148 11.69 -0.04 28.01
C ILE A 148 12.13 1.41 28.23
N PRO A 149 13.39 1.75 27.94
CA PRO A 149 13.93 3.11 28.13
C PRO A 149 13.17 4.22 27.36
N SER A 150 13.29 5.44 27.88
CA SER A 150 12.57 6.65 27.45
C SER A 150 12.94 7.17 26.03
N ASP A 151 13.93 6.58 25.39
CA ASP A 151 14.39 6.86 24.02
C ASP A 151 13.70 5.98 22.96
N PHE A 152 12.67 5.21 23.36
CA PHE A 152 11.92 4.35 22.47
C PHE A 152 11.04 5.12 21.47
N ASP A 153 11.32 4.95 20.18
CA ASP A 153 10.51 5.51 19.09
C ASP A 153 9.26 4.65 18.83
N LEU A 154 8.18 4.99 19.53
CA LEU A 154 6.88 4.35 19.43
C LEU A 154 6.33 4.29 17.98
N LEU A 155 6.52 5.37 17.21
CA LEU A 155 6.00 5.43 15.84
C LEU A 155 6.78 4.50 14.91
N SER A 156 8.10 4.42 15.11
CA SER A 156 8.96 3.46 14.43
C SER A 156 8.58 2.02 14.76
N GLU A 157 8.28 1.69 16.02
CA GLU A 157 7.84 0.34 16.38
C GLU A 157 6.50 -0.01 15.71
N LEU A 158 5.52 0.89 15.79
CA LEU A 158 4.23 0.69 15.14
C LEU A 158 4.38 0.58 13.61
N GLY A 159 5.31 1.34 13.04
CA GLY A 159 5.68 1.26 11.62
C GLY A 159 6.28 -0.11 11.26
N ASN A 160 7.14 -0.67 12.10
CA ASN A 160 7.71 -2.00 11.90
C ASN A 160 6.64 -3.10 11.97
N GLU A 161 5.73 -3.02 12.94
CA GLU A 161 4.59 -3.94 13.01
C GLU A 161 3.67 -3.78 11.80
N SER A 162 3.40 -2.55 11.38
CA SER A 162 2.63 -2.27 10.15
C SER A 162 3.27 -2.92 8.92
N LEU A 163 4.58 -2.77 8.75
CA LEU A 163 5.30 -3.38 7.62
C LEU A 163 5.17 -4.92 7.63
N LYS A 164 5.30 -5.55 8.80
CA LYS A 164 5.16 -7.02 8.96
C LYS A 164 3.73 -7.50 8.71
N TYR A 165 2.74 -6.89 9.34
CA TYR A 165 1.34 -7.30 9.21
C TYR A 165 0.78 -7.02 7.83
N MET A 166 1.25 -5.99 7.13
CA MET A 166 0.86 -5.73 5.74
C MET A 166 1.22 -6.90 4.82
N THR A 167 2.42 -7.48 4.94
CA THR A 167 2.77 -8.71 4.20
C THR A 167 1.88 -9.88 4.61
N GLN A 168 1.67 -10.10 5.92
CA GLN A 168 0.85 -11.22 6.41
C GLN A 168 -0.60 -11.16 5.95
N ILE A 169 -1.23 -9.98 6.04
CA ILE A 169 -2.59 -9.77 5.54
C ILE A 169 -2.61 -9.83 4.01
N GLY A 170 -1.62 -9.26 3.34
CA GLY A 170 -1.49 -9.31 1.88
C GLY A 170 -1.51 -10.72 1.31
N HIS A 171 -0.84 -11.68 1.96
CA HIS A 171 -0.87 -13.08 1.54
C HIS A 171 -2.28 -13.68 1.49
N LYS A 172 -3.20 -13.23 2.36
CA LYS A 172 -4.60 -13.70 2.34
C LYS A 172 -5.35 -13.32 1.06
N TYR A 173 -4.85 -12.33 0.33
CA TYR A 173 -5.48 -11.75 -0.86
C TYR A 173 -4.73 -12.05 -2.17
N GLU A 174 -3.62 -12.78 -2.15
CA GLU A 174 -2.77 -12.99 -3.34
C GLU A 174 -3.48 -13.82 -4.43
N ASN A 175 -4.37 -14.73 -4.02
CA ASN A 175 -5.18 -15.56 -4.90
C ASN A 175 -6.63 -15.06 -5.04
N THR A 176 -6.92 -13.86 -4.55
CA THR A 176 -8.26 -13.28 -4.57
C THR A 176 -8.45 -12.43 -5.81
N MET A 177 -9.60 -12.62 -6.46
CA MET A 177 -10.09 -11.75 -7.53
C MET A 177 -11.13 -10.79 -6.93
N THR A 178 -11.11 -9.53 -7.34
CA THR A 178 -11.97 -8.47 -6.79
C THR A 178 -12.38 -7.46 -7.85
N ASP A 179 -13.54 -6.86 -7.66
CA ASP A 179 -14.09 -5.73 -8.42
C ASP A 179 -13.77 -4.37 -7.79
N LEU A 180 -13.17 -4.37 -6.59
CA LEU A 180 -12.71 -3.16 -5.91
C LEU A 180 -11.64 -2.41 -6.72
N ASP A 181 -11.60 -1.09 -6.56
CA ASP A 181 -10.48 -0.29 -7.05
C ASP A 181 -9.23 -0.45 -6.14
N ALA A 182 -8.08 0.01 -6.64
CA ALA A 182 -6.81 -0.17 -5.97
C ALA A 182 -6.73 0.56 -4.62
N GLU A 183 -7.32 1.75 -4.47
CA GLU A 183 -7.27 2.53 -3.24
C GLU A 183 -8.18 1.92 -2.16
N THR A 184 -9.37 1.45 -2.55
CA THR A 184 -10.26 0.71 -1.64
C THR A 184 -9.61 -0.58 -1.17
N MET A 185 -8.98 -1.34 -2.08
CA MET A 185 -8.26 -2.57 -1.72
C MET A 185 -7.06 -2.29 -0.80
N GLN A 186 -6.27 -1.26 -1.09
CA GLN A 186 -5.13 -0.84 -0.26
C GLN A 186 -5.59 -0.45 1.15
N THR A 187 -6.66 0.35 1.24
CA THR A 187 -7.25 0.81 2.51
C THR A 187 -7.78 -0.37 3.33
N LYS A 188 -8.43 -1.34 2.68
CA LYS A 188 -8.91 -2.57 3.33
C LYS A 188 -7.76 -3.36 3.96
N ILE A 189 -6.67 -3.59 3.23
CA ILE A 189 -5.50 -4.32 3.73
C ILE A 189 -4.88 -3.58 4.92
N TYR A 190 -4.73 -2.26 4.82
CA TYR A 190 -4.23 -1.44 5.92
C TYR A 190 -5.12 -1.49 7.16
N SER A 191 -6.43 -1.38 6.97
CA SER A 191 -7.40 -1.47 8.08
C SER A 191 -7.32 -2.82 8.79
N GLU A 192 -7.23 -3.93 8.04
CA GLU A 192 -7.09 -5.27 8.60
C GLU A 192 -5.75 -5.48 9.30
N ALA A 193 -4.65 -4.96 8.74
CA ALA A 193 -3.34 -5.01 9.36
C ALA A 193 -3.34 -4.24 10.70
N LEU A 194 -3.89 -3.03 10.73
CA LEU A 194 -4.00 -2.25 11.97
C LEU A 194 -4.89 -2.93 12.99
N LYS A 195 -6.05 -3.46 12.58
CA LYS A 195 -6.94 -4.25 13.46
C LYS A 195 -6.21 -5.43 14.08
N ALA A 196 -5.37 -6.12 13.31
CA ALA A 196 -4.55 -7.21 13.82
C ALA A 196 -3.52 -6.72 14.84
N ILE A 197 -2.81 -5.62 14.54
CA ILE A 197 -1.81 -5.01 15.43
C ILE A 197 -2.44 -4.61 16.77
N ILE A 198 -3.49 -3.78 16.74
CA ILE A 198 -4.15 -3.29 17.97
C ILE A 198 -4.82 -4.40 18.77
N SER A 199 -5.11 -5.55 18.14
CA SER A 199 -5.64 -6.72 18.84
C SER A 199 -4.56 -7.63 19.40
N SER A 200 -3.28 -7.38 19.09
CA SER A 200 -2.19 -8.30 19.39
C SER A 200 -1.28 -7.76 20.50
N SER A 201 -0.73 -8.70 21.27
CA SER A 201 0.42 -8.47 22.16
C SER A 201 0.29 -7.25 23.09
N VAL A 202 1.33 -6.43 23.13
CA VAL A 202 1.45 -5.22 23.94
C VAL A 202 0.61 -4.07 23.40
N TRP A 203 0.35 -4.05 22.09
CA TRP A 203 -0.42 -3.00 21.42
C TRP A 203 -1.88 -2.95 21.87
N ALA A 204 -2.47 -4.10 22.21
CA ALA A 204 -3.82 -4.13 22.78
C ALA A 204 -3.94 -3.30 24.06
N LYS A 205 -2.94 -3.39 24.95
CA LYS A 205 -2.92 -2.60 26.19
C LYS A 205 -2.73 -1.11 25.91
N VAL A 206 -1.87 -0.80 24.95
CA VAL A 206 -1.50 0.56 24.56
C VAL A 206 -2.65 1.30 23.90
N PHE A 207 -3.44 0.62 23.07
CA PHE A 207 -4.58 1.21 22.37
C PHE A 207 -5.89 1.13 23.16
N ALA A 208 -6.00 0.27 24.18
CA ALA A 208 -7.17 0.23 25.06
C ALA A 208 -7.43 1.54 25.81
N SER A 209 -6.39 2.38 25.99
CA SER A 209 -6.54 3.71 26.61
C SER A 209 -7.14 4.77 25.67
N ILE A 210 -7.46 4.43 24.42
CA ILE A 210 -8.18 5.31 23.49
C ILE A 210 -9.66 4.90 23.46
N SER A 211 -10.54 5.78 23.90
CA SER A 211 -11.99 5.54 24.07
C SER A 211 -12.63 5.00 22.78
N GLU A 212 -12.33 5.60 21.64
CA GLU A 212 -12.93 5.25 20.35
C GLU A 212 -12.45 3.87 19.86
N ILE A 213 -11.20 3.50 20.18
CA ILE A 213 -10.62 2.21 19.81
C ILE A 213 -11.03 1.11 20.79
N SER A 214 -11.25 1.44 22.06
CA SER A 214 -11.70 0.47 23.06
C SER A 214 -13.05 -0.15 22.69
N THR A 215 -13.98 0.62 22.09
CA THR A 215 -15.25 0.09 21.58
C THR A 215 -15.07 -0.91 20.42
N LEU A 216 -14.04 -0.73 19.59
CA LEU A 216 -13.69 -1.68 18.52
C LEU A 216 -13.06 -2.96 19.06
N LEU A 217 -12.26 -2.86 20.13
CA LEU A 217 -11.66 -4.01 20.80
C LEU A 217 -12.70 -4.84 21.58
N LEU A 218 -13.67 -4.18 22.23
CA LEU A 218 -14.72 -4.84 23.01
C LEU A 218 -15.71 -5.65 22.15
N LYS A 219 -15.98 -5.21 20.91
CA LYS A 219 -16.82 -5.97 19.96
C LYS A 219 -16.22 -7.32 19.52
N LYS A 220 -14.94 -7.58 19.79
CA LYS A 220 -14.25 -8.83 19.44
C LYS A 220 -14.37 -9.93 20.51
N ASN A 221 -14.75 -9.56 21.73
CA ASN A 221 -14.89 -10.45 22.88
C ASN A 221 -16.36 -10.86 23.16
N LYS A 222 -17.27 -10.61 22.21
CA LYS A 222 -18.63 -11.16 22.17
C LYS A 222 -18.77 -11.98 20.90
#